data_AF-A0A2N6IPY2-F1
#
_entry.id   AF-A0A2N6IPY2-F1
#
_cell.length_a   1.000
_cell.length_b   1.000
_cell.length_c   1.000
_cell.angle_alpha   90.00
_cell.angle_beta   90.00
_cell.angle_gamma   90.00
#
_symmetry.space_group_name_H-M   'P 1'
#
loop_
_entity.id
_entity.type
_entity.pdbx_description
1 polymer ?
#
loop_
_entity_poly.entity_id
_entity_poly.type
_entity_poly.pdbx_seq_one_letter_code
_entity_poly.pdbx_strand_id
1 'polypeptide(L)'
;MPSAIDTPLLRNSNFRWLLGGGLVSMLGDQFSMLALPWLVLSLTGDSLSLGIAVALMGAPRAVLILLGGTVADRYSPRRVMLLSKYANAAILLVLTGLLMLDQASLALAYAAALALGIASAFGIPAGTAILPQAVPLQSLQKANGLQMGARQLSLLAGPLLAALVLGAHDGAQQTPMAALAAAFAIDALTFLFSAWTLRQVSLRPLAVTAVQGMWRDTAAGLAMVWRDMPLRSCYAYWAVVAFFVMGPLQVALPVLASERLHGAAALGLLMGAHGGGTLAGMLASSLGGAWLRRRFGASLLLVDAVVGCLLMALGQISTAWQGAALLAVTGMLSGYLQVAIFTWIQRRVAPAMLGRAMALFMGIFLGLAPLSAAATGALLRQLSVGELFCGGGALLLAAAVAAALFTAIPRIAGAETL
;
A
#
# COMPACT_ATOMS: atom_id res chain seq x y z
N MET A 1 -45.83 12.71 0.73
CA MET A 1 -44.74 12.72 -0.27
C MET A 1 -43.79 11.58 0.03
N PRO A 2 -43.68 10.56 -0.83
CA PRO A 2 -42.83 9.40 -0.57
C PRO A 2 -41.36 9.81 -0.61
N SER A 3 -40.64 9.31 0.38
CA SER A 3 -39.24 9.54 0.68
C SER A 3 -38.30 9.21 -0.48
N ALA A 4 -37.33 10.08 -0.75
CA ALA A 4 -36.20 9.88 -1.67
C ALA A 4 -35.21 8.81 -1.17
N ILE A 5 -35.73 7.62 -0.84
CA ILE A 5 -34.99 6.46 -0.34
C ILE A 5 -34.59 5.62 -1.56
N ASP A 6 -33.30 5.30 -1.61
CA ASP A 6 -32.68 4.30 -2.49
C ASP A 6 -32.70 4.57 -4.00
N THR A 7 -32.02 5.64 -4.42
CA THR A 7 -31.30 5.47 -5.70
C THR A 7 -30.15 4.51 -5.40
N PRO A 8 -30.10 3.30 -6.00
CA PRO A 8 -29.00 2.37 -5.80
C PRO A 8 -27.70 3.13 -6.02
N LEU A 9 -26.72 2.96 -5.14
CA LEU A 9 -25.45 3.68 -5.21
C LEU A 9 -24.78 3.52 -6.60
N LEU A 10 -24.95 2.36 -7.22
CA LEU A 10 -24.49 2.06 -8.59
C LEU A 10 -25.28 2.77 -9.71
N ARG A 11 -26.43 3.40 -9.41
CA ARG A 11 -27.16 4.28 -10.32
C ARG A 11 -26.76 5.76 -10.16
N ASN A 12 -26.00 6.12 -9.11
CA ASN A 12 -25.48 7.47 -8.95
C ASN A 12 -24.31 7.71 -9.91
N SER A 13 -24.49 8.59 -10.90
CA SER A 13 -23.49 8.88 -11.93
C SER A 13 -22.16 9.38 -11.37
N ASN A 14 -22.18 10.25 -10.36
CA ASN A 14 -20.96 10.75 -9.72
C ASN A 14 -20.15 9.61 -9.09
N PHE A 15 -20.84 8.71 -8.37
CA PHE A 15 -20.20 7.56 -7.75
C PHE A 15 -19.61 6.62 -8.81
N ARG A 16 -20.33 6.34 -9.89
CA ARG A 16 -19.84 5.49 -11.00
C ARG A 16 -18.58 6.08 -11.65
N TRP A 17 -18.56 7.39 -11.89
CA TRP A 17 -17.40 8.07 -12.46
C TRP A 17 -16.19 8.00 -11.51
N LEU A 18 -16.39 8.27 -10.22
CA LEU A 18 -15.31 8.17 -9.22
C LEU A 18 -14.81 6.73 -9.05
N LEU A 19 -15.71 5.76 -8.92
CA LEU A 19 -15.34 4.36 -8.72
C LEU A 19 -14.66 3.78 -9.96
N GLY A 20 -15.22 4.00 -11.15
CA GLY A 20 -14.65 3.50 -12.40
C GLY A 20 -13.30 4.13 -12.72
N GLY A 21 -13.21 5.47 -12.63
CA GLY A 21 -11.95 6.18 -12.80
C GLY A 21 -10.91 5.84 -11.74
N GLY A 22 -11.34 5.65 -10.50
CA GLY A 22 -10.50 5.24 -9.38
C GLY A 22 -9.93 3.84 -9.59
N LEU A 23 -10.80 2.85 -9.85
CA LEU A 23 -10.41 1.45 -10.06
C LEU A 23 -9.40 1.30 -11.21
N VAL A 24 -9.65 1.95 -12.35
CA VAL A 24 -8.74 1.91 -13.51
C VAL A 24 -7.39 2.53 -13.16
N SER A 25 -7.36 3.67 -12.46
CA SER A 25 -6.11 4.28 -11.96
C SER A 25 -5.37 3.38 -10.98
N MET A 26 -6.09 2.72 -10.08
CA MET A 26 -5.47 1.85 -9.07
C MET A 26 -4.91 0.55 -9.66
N LEU A 27 -5.50 0.06 -10.75
CA LEU A 27 -4.91 -1.01 -11.55
C LEU A 27 -3.66 -0.52 -12.28
N GLY A 28 -3.71 0.68 -12.86
CA GLY A 28 -2.57 1.36 -13.49
C GLY A 28 -1.39 1.55 -12.55
N ASP A 29 -1.63 2.01 -11.32
CA ASP A 29 -0.59 2.25 -10.30
C ASP A 29 0.30 0.99 -10.10
N GLN A 30 -0.27 -0.22 -10.25
CA GLN A 30 0.48 -1.48 -10.10
C GLN A 30 1.51 -1.69 -11.22
N PHE A 31 1.28 -1.15 -12.43
CA PHE A 31 2.25 -1.20 -13.52
C PHE A 31 3.50 -0.42 -13.15
N SER A 32 3.38 0.84 -12.74
CA SER A 32 4.54 1.65 -12.32
C SER A 32 5.19 1.12 -11.04
N MET A 33 4.39 0.63 -10.09
CA MET A 33 4.90 0.04 -8.85
C MET A 33 5.77 -1.19 -9.10
N LEU A 34 5.50 -1.95 -10.17
CA LEU A 34 6.30 -3.11 -10.59
C LEU A 34 7.44 -2.73 -11.54
N ALA A 35 7.15 -1.88 -12.53
CA ALA A 35 8.08 -1.52 -13.59
C ALA A 35 9.21 -0.62 -13.12
N LEU A 36 8.98 0.30 -12.17
CA LEU A 36 10.03 1.23 -11.74
C LEU A 36 11.16 0.55 -10.96
N PRO A 37 10.90 -0.31 -9.95
CA PRO A 37 11.95 -1.12 -9.33
C PRO A 37 12.65 -2.04 -10.35
N TRP A 38 11.88 -2.61 -11.28
CA TRP A 38 12.41 -3.50 -12.31
C TRP A 38 13.34 -2.77 -13.29
N LEU A 39 12.97 -1.56 -13.72
CA LEU A 39 13.81 -0.70 -14.58
C LEU A 39 15.16 -0.43 -13.92
N VAL A 40 15.17 -0.06 -12.64
CA VAL A 40 16.41 0.22 -11.91
C VAL A 40 17.27 -1.04 -11.79
N LEU A 41 16.66 -2.19 -11.52
CA LEU A 41 17.37 -3.46 -11.46
C LEU A 41 17.94 -3.85 -12.83
N SER A 42 17.18 -3.68 -13.92
CA SER A 42 17.65 -3.94 -15.29
C SER A 42 18.79 -3.02 -15.72
N LEU A 43 18.81 -1.76 -15.25
CA LEU A 43 19.85 -0.79 -15.59
C LEU A 43 21.16 -1.00 -14.80
N THR A 44 21.08 -1.50 -13.57
CA THR A 44 22.22 -1.46 -12.62
C THR A 44 22.65 -2.84 -12.12
N GLY A 45 21.75 -3.81 -12.06
CA GLY A 45 21.94 -5.06 -11.33
C GLY A 45 22.15 -4.89 -9.82
N ASP A 46 21.97 -3.69 -9.26
CA ASP A 46 22.34 -3.34 -7.89
C ASP A 46 21.10 -3.13 -7.01
N SER A 47 21.00 -3.93 -5.95
CA SER A 47 19.88 -3.93 -5.00
C SER A 47 19.79 -2.65 -4.15
N LEU A 48 20.93 -2.00 -3.87
CA LEU A 48 20.95 -0.71 -3.19
C LEU A 48 20.32 0.38 -4.07
N SER A 49 20.65 0.40 -5.36
CA SER A 49 20.07 1.35 -6.31
C SER A 49 18.54 1.19 -6.40
N LEU A 50 18.05 -0.05 -6.45
CA LEU A 50 16.62 -0.34 -6.36
C LEU A 50 16.02 0.19 -5.05
N GLY A 51 16.64 -0.10 -3.90
CA GLY A 51 16.19 0.36 -2.59
C GLY A 51 16.11 1.89 -2.50
N ILE A 52 17.08 2.60 -3.09
CA ILE A 52 17.07 4.07 -3.19
C ILE A 52 15.90 4.56 -4.06
N ALA A 53 15.63 3.92 -5.21
CA ALA A 53 14.50 4.31 -6.06
C ALA A 53 13.14 4.17 -5.33
N VAL A 54 12.92 3.05 -4.65
CA VAL A 54 11.71 2.84 -3.84
C VAL A 54 11.64 3.86 -2.70
N ALA A 55 12.76 4.17 -2.06
CA ALA A 55 12.84 5.20 -1.03
C ALA A 55 12.53 6.61 -1.58
N LEU A 56 13.04 6.97 -2.76
CA LEU A 56 12.75 8.24 -3.44
C LEU A 56 11.28 8.36 -3.84
N MET A 57 10.61 7.25 -4.16
CA MET A 57 9.17 7.26 -4.42
C MET A 57 8.35 7.39 -3.13
N GLY A 58 8.78 6.76 -2.04
CA GLY A 58 8.01 6.69 -0.79
C GLY A 58 8.27 7.82 0.22
N ALA A 59 9.53 8.23 0.42
CA ALA A 59 9.93 9.21 1.43
C ALA A 59 9.32 10.61 1.21
N PRO A 60 9.42 11.25 0.03
CA PRO A 60 8.79 12.54 -0.20
C PRO A 60 7.26 12.43 -0.07
N ARG A 61 6.67 11.33 -0.52
CA ARG A 61 5.24 11.05 -0.35
C ARG A 61 4.85 11.02 1.12
N ALA A 62 5.61 10.33 1.96
CA ALA A 62 5.35 10.20 3.39
C ALA A 62 5.43 11.55 4.13
N VAL A 63 6.36 12.42 3.75
CA VAL A 63 6.51 13.75 4.36
C VAL A 63 5.44 14.71 3.85
N LEU A 64 5.24 14.77 2.54
CA LEU A 64 4.37 15.76 1.90
C LEU A 64 2.88 15.44 2.03
N ILE A 65 2.50 14.19 2.31
CA ILE A 65 1.07 13.85 2.53
C ILE A 65 0.46 14.64 3.69
N LEU A 66 1.27 15.02 4.69
CA LEU A 66 0.86 15.86 5.80
C LEU A 66 0.43 17.25 5.31
N LEU A 67 1.15 17.80 4.33
CA LEU A 67 0.81 19.07 3.67
C LEU A 67 -0.32 18.90 2.64
N GLY A 68 -0.52 17.69 2.12
CA GLY A 68 -1.53 17.41 1.10
C GLY A 68 -2.95 17.73 1.54
N GLY A 69 -3.28 17.50 2.82
CA GLY A 69 -4.59 17.84 3.39
C GLY A 69 -4.87 19.34 3.37
N THR A 70 -3.93 20.16 3.86
CA THR A 70 -4.11 21.62 3.91
C THR A 70 -4.18 22.25 2.52
N VAL A 71 -3.43 21.71 1.56
CA VAL A 71 -3.50 22.14 0.15
C VAL A 71 -4.85 21.78 -0.47
N ALA A 72 -5.37 20.57 -0.21
CA ALA A 72 -6.69 20.14 -0.67
C ALA A 72 -7.81 21.03 -0.12
N ASP A 73 -7.73 21.42 1.15
CA ASP A 73 -8.70 22.30 1.80
C ASP A 73 -8.66 23.72 1.22
N ARG A 74 -7.47 24.24 0.91
CA ARG A 74 -7.29 25.62 0.40
C ARG A 74 -7.65 25.79 -1.08
N TYR A 75 -7.31 24.82 -1.94
CA TYR A 75 -7.40 24.96 -3.40
C TYR A 75 -8.50 24.11 -4.05
N SER A 76 -9.39 23.52 -3.25
CA SER A 76 -10.39 22.49 -3.59
C SER A 76 -9.80 21.10 -3.84
N PRO A 77 -10.37 20.03 -3.25
CA PRO A 77 -9.89 18.67 -3.44
C PRO A 77 -9.87 18.21 -4.91
N ARG A 78 -10.87 18.63 -5.70
CA ARG A 78 -10.96 18.28 -7.13
C ARG A 78 -9.77 18.82 -7.93
N ARG A 79 -9.40 20.08 -7.74
CA ARG A 79 -8.29 20.69 -8.49
C ARG A 79 -6.96 20.05 -8.10
N VAL A 80 -6.75 19.80 -6.82
CA VAL A 80 -5.54 19.13 -6.31
C VAL A 80 -5.42 17.71 -6.85
N MET A 81 -6.50 16.93 -6.84
CA MET A 81 -6.50 15.58 -7.39
C MET A 81 -6.29 15.58 -8.92
N LEU A 82 -6.91 16.50 -9.67
CA LEU A 82 -6.68 16.62 -11.11
C LEU A 82 -5.22 16.97 -11.43
N LEU A 83 -4.63 17.92 -10.71
CA LEU A 83 -3.23 18.31 -10.91
C LEU A 83 -2.29 17.14 -10.60
N SER A 84 -2.55 16.40 -9.52
CA SER A 84 -1.80 15.19 -9.19
C SER A 84 -1.89 14.15 -10.31
N LYS A 85 -3.07 13.91 -10.87
CA LYS A 85 -3.25 12.96 -11.98
C LYS A 85 -2.54 13.40 -13.25
N TYR A 86 -2.60 14.68 -13.61
CA TYR A 86 -1.88 15.20 -14.78
C TYR A 86 -0.37 15.17 -14.59
N ALA A 87 0.12 15.50 -13.40
CA ALA A 87 1.54 15.43 -13.08
C ALA A 87 2.06 13.99 -13.20
N ASN A 88 1.39 13.02 -12.58
CA ASN A 88 1.76 11.60 -12.69
C ASN A 88 1.73 11.13 -14.15
N ALA A 89 0.67 11.43 -14.90
CA ALA A 89 0.59 11.08 -16.33
C ALA A 89 1.74 11.70 -17.14
N ALA A 90 2.04 12.98 -16.93
CA ALA A 90 3.13 13.65 -17.64
C ALA A 90 4.50 13.03 -17.33
N ILE A 91 4.78 12.76 -16.06
CA ILE A 91 6.03 12.11 -15.63
C ILE A 91 6.18 10.73 -16.31
N LEU A 92 5.12 9.92 -16.29
CA LEU A 92 5.13 8.59 -16.89
C LEU A 92 5.21 8.61 -18.42
N LEU A 93 4.58 9.57 -19.09
CA LEU A 93 4.71 9.75 -20.54
C LEU A 93 6.11 10.20 -20.95
N VAL A 94 6.73 11.11 -20.19
CA VAL A 94 8.12 11.52 -20.40
C VAL A 94 9.05 10.32 -20.22
N LEU A 95 8.86 9.55 -19.15
CA LEU A 95 9.63 8.34 -18.89
C LEU A 95 9.46 7.32 -20.04
N THR A 96 8.22 7.09 -20.48
CA THR A 96 7.89 6.23 -21.63
C THR A 96 8.63 6.67 -22.88
N GLY A 97 8.55 7.96 -23.24
CA GLY A 97 9.18 8.51 -24.43
C GLY A 97 10.70 8.38 -24.41
N LEU A 98 11.34 8.66 -23.26
CA LEU A 98 12.78 8.53 -23.11
C LEU A 98 13.25 7.07 -23.17
N LEU A 99 12.49 6.13 -22.61
CA LEU A 99 12.77 4.70 -22.75
C LEU A 99 12.62 4.22 -24.20
N MET A 100 11.64 4.73 -24.95
CA MET A 100 11.46 4.43 -26.38
C MET A 100 12.59 4.98 -27.26
N LEU A 101 13.23 6.07 -26.82
CA LEU A 101 14.40 6.66 -27.48
C LEU A 101 15.73 6.05 -27.02
N ASP A 102 15.68 4.97 -26.24
CA ASP A 102 16.84 4.28 -25.65
C ASP A 102 17.72 5.21 -24.78
N GLN A 103 17.10 6.23 -24.16
CA GLN A 103 17.74 7.17 -23.23
C GLN A 103 17.48 6.80 -21.76
N ALA A 104 17.31 5.51 -21.49
CA ALA A 104 17.12 5.01 -20.14
C ALA A 104 18.38 5.23 -19.30
N SER A 105 18.24 5.87 -18.14
CA SER A 105 19.35 6.08 -17.21
C SER A 105 18.89 5.99 -15.77
N LEU A 106 19.81 5.66 -14.86
CA LEU A 106 19.53 5.61 -13.43
C LEU A 106 19.06 6.96 -12.88
N ALA A 107 19.69 8.05 -13.35
CA ALA A 107 19.30 9.41 -12.98
C ALA A 107 17.85 9.72 -13.38
N LEU A 108 17.44 9.30 -14.58
CA LEU A 108 16.05 9.43 -15.05
C LEU A 108 15.09 8.64 -14.16
N ALA A 109 15.42 7.39 -13.83
CA ALA A 109 14.58 6.54 -12.97
C ALA A 109 14.43 7.15 -11.56
N TYR A 110 15.50 7.69 -10.96
CA TYR A 110 15.45 8.38 -9.67
C TYR A 110 14.66 9.68 -9.72
N ALA A 111 14.84 10.49 -10.78
CA ALA A 111 14.07 11.71 -10.97
C ALA A 111 12.57 11.42 -11.11
N ALA A 112 12.22 10.38 -11.89
CA ALA A 112 10.83 9.93 -12.03
C ALA A 112 10.27 9.41 -10.69
N ALA A 113 11.01 8.58 -9.96
CA ALA A 113 10.61 8.08 -8.64
C ALA A 113 10.26 9.22 -7.67
N LEU A 114 11.18 10.18 -7.54
CA LEU A 114 11.01 11.36 -6.71
C LEU A 114 9.79 12.19 -7.15
N ALA A 115 9.66 12.46 -8.44
CA ALA A 115 8.57 13.26 -8.98
C ALA A 115 7.19 12.59 -8.79
N LEU A 116 7.10 11.27 -9.00
CA LEU A 116 5.88 10.48 -8.76
C LEU A 116 5.49 10.49 -7.27
N GLY A 117 6.48 10.35 -6.37
CA GLY A 117 6.26 10.44 -4.94
C GLY A 117 5.69 11.78 -4.51
N ILE A 118 6.26 12.88 -5.01
CA ILE A 118 5.78 14.25 -4.77
C ILE A 118 4.38 14.45 -5.34
N ALA A 119 4.15 14.10 -6.61
CA ALA A 119 2.86 14.29 -7.28
C ALA A 119 1.74 13.51 -6.57
N SER A 120 2.02 12.28 -6.14
CA SER A 120 1.05 11.40 -5.47
C SER A 120 0.73 11.81 -4.04
N ALA A 121 1.64 12.53 -3.35
CA ALA A 121 1.45 12.97 -1.97
C ALA A 121 0.18 13.82 -1.77
N PHE A 122 -0.15 14.65 -2.75
CA PHE A 122 -1.31 15.53 -2.72
C PHE A 122 -2.60 14.85 -3.19
N GLY A 123 -2.49 13.86 -4.07
CA GLY A 123 -3.65 13.18 -4.67
C GLY A 123 -4.44 12.32 -3.68
N ILE A 124 -3.75 11.68 -2.73
CA ILE A 124 -4.36 10.77 -1.73
C ILE A 124 -5.35 11.50 -0.81
N PRO A 125 -4.94 12.55 -0.06
CA PRO A 125 -5.86 13.27 0.82
C PRO A 125 -6.99 13.93 0.03
N ALA A 126 -6.68 14.49 -1.14
CA ALA A 126 -7.69 15.06 -2.04
C ALA A 126 -8.76 14.02 -2.45
N GLY A 127 -8.35 12.80 -2.79
CA GLY A 127 -9.28 11.70 -3.13
C GLY A 127 -10.22 11.34 -1.98
N THR A 128 -9.70 11.30 -0.74
CA THR A 128 -10.54 11.02 0.44
C THR A 128 -11.57 12.12 0.71
N ALA A 129 -11.24 13.38 0.41
CA ALA A 129 -12.14 14.52 0.60
C ALA A 129 -13.21 14.67 -0.49
N ILE A 130 -13.03 14.05 -1.67
CA ILE A 130 -13.98 14.13 -2.78
C ILE A 130 -15.18 13.20 -2.60
N LEU A 131 -14.98 12.00 -2.05
CA LEU A 131 -16.06 11.01 -1.94
C LEU A 131 -17.28 11.54 -1.13
N PRO A 132 -17.10 12.22 0.03
CA PRO A 132 -18.20 12.86 0.77
C PRO A 132 -18.97 13.93 -0.01
N GLN A 133 -18.35 14.58 -1.00
CA GLN A 133 -18.97 15.62 -1.81
C GLN A 133 -19.74 15.05 -3.02
N ALA A 134 -19.48 13.79 -3.37
CA ALA A 134 -20.01 13.15 -4.57
C ALA A 134 -21.22 12.25 -4.32
N VAL A 135 -21.37 11.73 -3.10
CA VAL A 135 -22.47 10.83 -2.72
C VAL A 135 -23.23 11.33 -1.48
N PRO A 136 -24.51 10.98 -1.33
CA PRO A 136 -25.27 11.30 -0.11
C PRO A 136 -24.62 10.70 1.14
N LEU A 137 -24.74 11.40 2.27
CA LEU A 137 -24.15 11.00 3.56
C LEU A 137 -24.57 9.58 3.97
N GLN A 138 -25.84 9.22 3.74
CA GLN A 138 -26.42 7.91 4.07
C GLN A 138 -25.77 6.76 3.27
N SER A 139 -25.20 7.07 2.10
CA SER A 139 -24.57 6.09 1.22
C SER A 139 -23.06 6.00 1.39
N LEU A 140 -22.45 6.85 2.24
CA LEU A 140 -20.98 6.91 2.37
C LEU A 140 -20.36 5.62 2.85
N GLN A 141 -20.99 4.92 3.80
CA GLN A 141 -20.48 3.65 4.29
C GLN A 141 -20.41 2.60 3.16
N LYS A 142 -21.49 2.49 2.37
CA LYS A 142 -21.54 1.60 1.21
C LYS A 142 -20.51 2.00 0.14
N ALA A 143 -20.34 3.30 -0.09
CA ALA A 143 -19.37 3.85 -1.04
C ALA A 143 -17.92 3.55 -0.63
N ASN A 144 -17.59 3.75 0.65
CA ASN A 144 -16.28 3.39 1.21
C ASN A 144 -16.03 1.88 1.09
N GLY A 145 -17.03 1.04 1.38
CA GLY A 145 -16.91 -0.41 1.23
C GLY A 145 -16.57 -0.83 -0.20
N LEU A 146 -17.26 -0.27 -1.20
CA LEU A 146 -16.96 -0.52 -2.61
C LEU A 146 -15.58 0.00 -3.02
N GLN A 147 -15.15 1.15 -2.51
CA GLN A 147 -13.81 1.69 -2.79
C GLN A 147 -12.70 0.83 -2.18
N MET A 148 -12.91 0.30 -0.96
CA MET A 148 -12.00 -0.67 -0.35
C MET A 148 -11.96 -1.99 -1.14
N GLY A 149 -13.12 -2.50 -1.59
CA GLY A 149 -13.20 -3.67 -2.45
C GLY A 149 -12.46 -3.47 -3.78
N ALA A 150 -12.66 -2.32 -4.44
CA ALA A 150 -11.95 -1.94 -5.65
C ALA A 150 -10.42 -1.88 -5.41
N ARG A 151 -9.99 -1.26 -4.32
CA ARG A 151 -8.57 -1.23 -3.93
C ARG A 151 -7.96 -2.61 -3.79
N GLN A 152 -8.66 -3.50 -3.11
CA GLN A 152 -8.15 -4.84 -2.90
C GLN A 152 -8.15 -5.67 -4.18
N LEU A 153 -9.16 -5.50 -5.04
CA LEU A 153 -9.17 -6.09 -6.38
C LEU A 153 -7.96 -5.61 -7.20
N SER A 154 -7.61 -4.32 -7.12
CA SER A 154 -6.41 -3.80 -7.78
C SER A 154 -5.12 -4.43 -7.25
N LEU A 155 -5.00 -4.66 -5.94
CA LEU A 155 -3.84 -5.32 -5.35
C LEU A 155 -3.72 -6.81 -5.71
N LEU A 156 -4.85 -7.47 -6.01
CA LEU A 156 -4.88 -8.83 -6.54
C LEU A 156 -4.51 -8.86 -8.03
N ALA A 157 -5.28 -8.15 -8.84
CA ALA A 157 -5.25 -8.29 -10.30
C ALA A 157 -4.15 -7.43 -10.95
N GLY A 158 -3.85 -6.27 -10.39
CA GLY A 158 -2.93 -5.32 -11.00
C GLY A 158 -1.49 -5.84 -11.14
N PRO A 159 -0.86 -6.47 -10.12
CA PRO A 159 0.46 -7.07 -10.29
C PRO A 159 0.50 -8.17 -11.35
N LEU A 160 -0.57 -8.95 -11.48
CA LEU A 160 -0.68 -10.00 -12.51
C LEU A 160 -0.77 -9.37 -13.91
N LEU A 161 -1.60 -8.33 -14.09
CA LEU A 161 -1.72 -7.61 -15.35
C LEU A 161 -0.41 -6.89 -15.73
N ALA A 162 0.25 -6.27 -14.75
CA ALA A 162 1.55 -5.64 -14.94
C ALA A 162 2.60 -6.66 -15.37
N ALA A 163 2.66 -7.81 -14.71
CA ALA A 163 3.59 -8.88 -15.05
C ALA A 163 3.30 -9.52 -16.41
N LEU A 164 2.03 -9.60 -16.84
CA LEU A 164 1.70 -10.02 -18.20
C LEU A 164 2.32 -9.08 -19.23
N VAL A 165 2.23 -7.76 -19.04
CA VAL A 165 2.85 -6.79 -19.96
C VAL A 165 4.38 -6.83 -19.89
N LEU A 166 4.95 -6.96 -18.69
CA LEU A 166 6.41 -7.04 -18.50
C LEU A 166 6.99 -8.39 -18.96
N GLY A 167 6.19 -9.44 -19.00
CA GLY A 167 6.58 -10.81 -19.29
C GLY A 167 6.08 -11.36 -20.63
N ALA A 168 5.31 -10.60 -21.42
CA ALA A 168 4.76 -11.00 -22.73
C ALA A 168 5.81 -11.28 -23.82
N HIS A 169 7.10 -11.19 -23.48
CA HIS A 169 8.19 -11.44 -24.39
C HIS A 169 8.80 -12.81 -24.10
N ASP A 170 8.38 -13.79 -24.90
CA ASP A 170 8.84 -15.18 -24.81
C ASP A 170 10.37 -15.28 -24.95
N GLY A 171 11.02 -15.82 -23.91
CA GLY A 171 12.41 -16.31 -23.97
C GLY A 171 13.53 -15.30 -23.68
N ALA A 172 13.23 -14.01 -23.45
CA ALA A 172 14.25 -13.04 -23.08
C ALA A 172 14.60 -13.16 -21.58
N GLN A 173 15.87 -13.40 -21.27
CA GLN A 173 16.40 -13.45 -19.90
C GLN A 173 16.29 -12.09 -19.18
N GLN A 174 16.08 -11.01 -19.95
CA GLN A 174 15.92 -9.64 -19.48
C GLN A 174 14.66 -9.01 -20.08
N THR A 175 13.90 -8.29 -19.26
CA THR A 175 12.69 -7.58 -19.72
C THR A 175 13.09 -6.47 -20.69
N PRO A 176 12.54 -6.44 -21.91
CA PRO A 176 12.89 -5.41 -22.88
C PRO A 176 12.44 -4.04 -22.41
N MET A 177 13.23 -3.01 -22.75
CA MET A 177 12.91 -1.62 -22.40
C MET A 177 11.55 -1.18 -22.95
N ALA A 178 11.13 -1.79 -24.06
CA ALA A 178 9.82 -1.56 -24.65
C ALA A 178 8.64 -2.02 -23.78
N ALA A 179 8.79 -3.14 -23.05
CA ALA A 179 7.77 -3.59 -22.10
C ALA A 179 7.66 -2.66 -20.88
N LEU A 180 8.80 -2.17 -20.38
CA LEU A 180 8.82 -1.18 -19.31
C LEU A 180 8.16 0.13 -19.74
N ALA A 181 8.48 0.62 -20.94
CA ALA A 181 7.82 1.78 -21.52
C ALA A 181 6.31 1.56 -21.69
N ALA A 182 5.89 0.38 -22.17
CA ALA A 182 4.47 0.04 -22.29
C ALA A 182 3.76 0.05 -20.93
N ALA A 183 4.39 -0.48 -19.88
CA ALA A 183 3.84 -0.46 -18.53
C ALA A 183 3.63 0.98 -18.01
N PHE A 184 4.63 1.86 -18.17
CA PHE A 184 4.49 3.27 -17.81
C PHE A 184 3.45 4.01 -18.66
N ALA A 185 3.37 3.70 -19.96
CA ALA A 185 2.37 4.28 -20.87
C ALA A 185 0.95 3.89 -20.46
N ILE A 186 0.73 2.62 -20.13
CA ILE A 186 -0.56 2.11 -19.65
C ILE A 186 -0.96 2.89 -18.40
N ASP A 187 -0.09 2.97 -17.39
CA ASP A 187 -0.40 3.69 -16.16
C ASP A 187 -0.70 5.18 -16.44
N ALA A 188 0.10 5.85 -17.27
CA ALA A 188 -0.16 7.23 -17.68
C ALA A 188 -1.55 7.41 -18.30
N LEU A 189 -1.97 6.50 -19.18
CA LEU A 189 -3.31 6.51 -19.79
C LEU A 189 -4.40 6.27 -18.75
N THR A 190 -4.17 5.41 -17.75
CA THR A 190 -5.14 5.24 -16.65
C THR A 190 -5.28 6.50 -15.81
N PHE A 191 -4.19 7.25 -15.56
CA PHE A 191 -4.23 8.54 -14.89
C PHE A 191 -5.04 9.57 -15.69
N LEU A 192 -4.84 9.64 -17.00
CA LEU A 192 -5.60 10.53 -17.89
C LEU A 192 -7.08 10.16 -17.95
N PHE A 193 -7.40 8.87 -18.04
CA PHE A 193 -8.77 8.37 -17.97
C PHE A 193 -9.43 8.71 -16.62
N SER A 194 -8.70 8.53 -15.52
CA SER A 194 -9.15 8.88 -14.18
C SER A 194 -9.35 10.39 -14.01
N ALA A 195 -8.52 11.22 -14.65
CA ALA A 195 -8.69 12.66 -14.68
C ALA A 195 -9.92 13.07 -15.51
N TRP A 196 -10.14 12.43 -16.65
CA TRP A 196 -11.32 12.64 -17.49
C TRP A 196 -12.61 12.27 -16.76
N THR A 197 -12.69 11.09 -16.15
CA THR A 197 -13.85 10.67 -15.34
C THR A 197 -14.08 11.61 -14.15
N LEU A 198 -13.03 12.04 -13.45
CA LEU A 198 -13.15 13.03 -12.37
C LEU A 198 -13.71 14.37 -12.86
N ARG A 199 -13.45 14.77 -14.11
CA ARG A 199 -14.04 16.00 -14.67
C ARG A 199 -15.56 15.90 -14.84
N GLN A 200 -16.10 14.69 -15.01
CA GLN A 200 -17.54 14.44 -15.13
C GLN A 200 -18.28 14.46 -13.79
N VAL A 201 -17.56 14.50 -12.67
CA VAL A 201 -18.15 14.47 -11.33
C VAL A 201 -18.61 15.87 -10.93
N SER A 202 -19.91 16.01 -10.66
CA SER A 202 -20.50 17.24 -10.13
C SER A 202 -20.44 17.22 -8.61
N LEU A 203 -19.58 18.06 -8.02
CA LEU A 203 -19.38 18.10 -6.58
C LEU A 203 -20.35 19.08 -5.90
N ARG A 204 -20.86 18.67 -4.74
CA ARG A 204 -21.59 19.57 -3.85
C ARG A 204 -20.59 20.23 -2.91
N PRO A 205 -20.54 21.58 -2.85
CA PRO A 205 -19.69 22.27 -1.90
C PRO A 205 -20.07 21.84 -0.48
N LEU A 206 -19.11 21.28 0.26
CA LEU A 206 -19.20 21.17 1.70
C LEU A 206 -18.52 22.41 2.30
N ALA A 207 -19.13 23.01 3.32
CA ALA A 207 -18.49 24.07 4.08
C ALA A 207 -17.17 23.53 4.65
N VAL A 208 -16.06 24.15 4.25
CA VAL A 208 -14.73 23.78 4.75
C VAL A 208 -14.68 24.16 6.22
N THR A 209 -14.78 23.19 7.12
CA THR A 209 -14.46 23.42 8.53
C THR A 209 -12.96 23.69 8.63
N ALA A 210 -12.58 24.86 9.13
CA ALA A 210 -11.19 25.23 9.32
C ALA A 210 -10.45 24.15 10.11
N VAL A 211 -9.33 23.67 9.55
CA VAL A 211 -8.44 22.72 10.22
C VAL A 211 -7.84 23.44 11.44
N GLN A 212 -8.31 23.09 12.63
CA GLN A 212 -7.60 23.46 13.86
C GLN A 212 -6.21 22.82 13.82
N GLY A 213 -5.19 23.56 14.28
CA GLY A 213 -3.78 23.35 13.91
C GLY A 213 -3.31 21.89 13.85
N MET A 214 -2.94 21.43 12.65
CA MET A 214 -2.41 20.10 12.34
C MET A 214 -1.41 19.57 13.38
N TRP A 215 -0.51 20.43 13.85
CA TRP A 215 0.50 20.08 14.86
C TRP A 215 -0.09 19.78 16.23
N ARG A 216 -1.12 20.55 16.65
CA ARG A 216 -1.84 20.29 17.90
C ARG A 216 -2.64 18.99 17.80
N ASP A 217 -3.20 18.72 16.63
CA ASP A 217 -3.97 17.49 16.38
C ASP A 217 -3.08 16.24 16.36
N THR A 218 -1.93 16.32 15.71
CA THR A 218 -0.91 15.25 15.75
C THR A 218 -0.37 15.05 17.16
N ALA A 219 -0.06 16.13 17.89
CA ALA A 219 0.39 16.05 19.27
C ALA A 219 -0.66 15.43 20.20
N ALA A 220 -1.94 15.78 20.03
CA ALA A 220 -3.04 15.17 20.78
C ALA A 220 -3.18 13.67 20.47
N GLY A 221 -3.02 13.27 19.19
CA GLY A 221 -2.99 11.87 18.79
C GLY A 221 -1.83 11.10 19.44
N LEU A 222 -0.62 11.66 19.40
CA LEU A 222 0.57 11.05 20.02
C LEU A 222 0.41 10.94 21.53
N ALA A 223 -0.07 11.99 22.19
CA ALA A 223 -0.32 11.99 23.62
C ALA A 223 -1.37 10.93 24.02
N MET A 224 -2.41 10.74 23.22
CA MET A 224 -3.40 9.67 23.41
C MET A 224 -2.74 8.30 23.32
N VAL A 225 -1.97 8.01 22.25
CA VAL A 225 -1.28 6.72 22.10
C VAL A 225 -0.31 6.49 23.27
N TRP A 226 0.40 7.53 23.71
CA TRP A 226 1.39 7.39 24.78
C TRP A 226 0.79 7.11 26.17
N ARG A 227 -0.40 7.66 26.43
CA ARG A 227 -1.13 7.50 27.70
C ARG A 227 -1.84 6.14 27.81
N ASP A 228 -2.24 5.55 26.69
CA ASP A 228 -2.88 4.23 26.65
C ASP A 228 -1.83 3.13 26.42
N MET A 229 -1.54 2.36 27.48
CA MET A 229 -0.46 1.37 27.48
C MET A 229 -0.60 0.32 26.35
N PRO A 230 -1.75 -0.35 26.16
CA PRO A 230 -1.96 -1.23 25.01
C PRO A 230 -1.81 -0.56 23.64
N LEU A 231 -2.33 0.67 23.44
CA LEU A 231 -2.14 1.39 22.17
C LEU A 231 -0.66 1.65 21.92
N ARG A 232 0.07 2.18 22.92
CA ARG A 232 1.51 2.43 22.81
C ARG A 232 2.28 1.16 22.44
N SER A 233 2.01 0.05 23.11
CA SER A 233 2.68 -1.22 22.85
C SER A 233 2.39 -1.75 21.45
N CYS A 234 1.14 -1.74 20.99
CA CYS A 234 0.80 -2.17 19.63
C CYS A 234 1.42 -1.26 18.55
N TYR A 235 1.39 0.06 18.72
CA TYR A 235 1.96 0.99 17.74
C TYR A 235 3.48 0.87 17.66
N ALA A 236 4.17 0.73 18.80
CA ALA A 236 5.61 0.47 18.82
C ALA A 236 5.94 -0.85 18.13
N TYR A 237 5.15 -1.90 18.40
CA TYR A 237 5.33 -3.21 17.76
C TYR A 237 5.09 -3.15 16.25
N TRP A 238 4.02 -2.50 15.78
CA TRP A 238 3.77 -2.36 14.34
C TRP A 238 4.82 -1.52 13.62
N ALA A 239 5.46 -0.57 14.30
CA ALA A 239 6.61 0.15 13.75
C ALA A 239 7.80 -0.80 13.48
N VAL A 240 8.08 -1.70 14.43
CA VAL A 240 9.09 -2.75 14.28
C VAL A 240 8.72 -3.67 13.11
N VAL A 241 7.50 -4.19 13.07
CA VAL A 241 7.02 -5.07 12.00
C VAL A 241 7.09 -4.37 10.63
N ALA A 242 6.61 -3.12 10.53
CA ALA A 242 6.66 -2.36 9.29
C ALA A 242 8.09 -2.17 8.78
N PHE A 243 9.04 -1.88 9.66
CA PHE A 243 10.44 -1.72 9.28
C PHE A 243 11.09 -3.03 8.81
N PHE A 244 10.73 -4.18 9.39
CA PHE A 244 11.34 -5.47 8.99
C PHE A 244 10.66 -6.16 7.81
N VAL A 245 9.39 -5.86 7.52
CA VAL A 245 8.62 -6.58 6.48
C VAL A 245 8.51 -5.79 5.17
N MET A 246 8.35 -4.46 5.23
CA MET A 246 8.03 -3.68 4.02
C MET A 246 9.17 -3.69 2.99
N GLY A 247 10.40 -3.48 3.43
CA GLY A 247 11.59 -3.45 2.57
C GLY A 247 11.85 -4.79 1.89
N PRO A 248 11.86 -5.93 2.59
CA PRO A 248 11.96 -7.23 1.95
C PRO A 248 10.87 -7.48 0.89
N LEU A 249 9.63 -7.08 1.14
CA LEU A 249 8.56 -7.22 0.14
C LEU A 249 8.70 -6.27 -1.06
N GLN A 250 9.23 -5.06 -0.86
CA GLN A 250 9.35 -4.05 -1.92
C GLN A 250 10.66 -4.13 -2.72
N VAL A 251 11.73 -4.67 -2.12
CA VAL A 251 13.09 -4.68 -2.69
C VAL A 251 13.60 -6.10 -2.85
N ALA A 252 13.61 -6.90 -1.78
CA ALA A 252 14.17 -8.25 -1.84
C ALA A 252 13.31 -9.20 -2.67
N LEU A 253 11.99 -9.01 -2.71
CA LEU A 253 11.09 -9.86 -3.50
C LEU A 253 11.29 -9.67 -5.01
N PRO A 254 11.39 -8.44 -5.57
CA PRO A 254 11.84 -8.23 -6.94
C PRO A 254 13.20 -8.86 -7.26
N VAL A 255 14.18 -8.71 -6.36
CA VAL A 255 15.52 -9.30 -6.54
C VAL A 255 15.43 -10.83 -6.54
N LEU A 256 14.66 -11.43 -5.63
CA LEU A 256 14.40 -12.88 -5.58
C LEU A 256 13.80 -13.38 -6.90
N ALA A 257 12.82 -12.65 -7.42
CA ALA A 257 12.14 -13.02 -8.66
C ALA A 257 13.08 -12.95 -9.87
N SER A 258 13.93 -11.92 -9.92
CA SER A 258 14.96 -11.74 -10.96
C SER A 258 16.05 -12.81 -10.89
N GLU A 259 16.61 -13.05 -9.72
CA GLU A 259 17.74 -13.98 -9.55
C GLU A 259 17.34 -15.45 -9.66
N ARG A 260 16.13 -15.83 -9.19
CA ARG A 260 15.77 -17.26 -8.99
C ARG A 260 14.49 -17.73 -9.67
N LEU A 261 13.57 -16.87 -10.10
CA LEU A 261 12.18 -17.29 -10.38
C LEU A 261 11.63 -16.90 -11.76
N HIS A 262 12.46 -16.80 -12.81
CA HIS A 262 11.99 -16.40 -14.15
C HIS A 262 11.44 -14.97 -14.24
N GLY A 263 11.96 -14.05 -13.43
CA GLY A 263 11.83 -12.63 -13.67
C GLY A 263 10.48 -12.00 -13.28
N ALA A 264 10.03 -11.02 -14.05
CA ALA A 264 8.84 -10.21 -13.76
C ALA A 264 7.54 -11.02 -13.67
N ALA A 265 7.43 -12.13 -14.44
CA ALA A 265 6.27 -13.01 -14.45
C ALA A 265 6.03 -13.65 -13.06
N ALA A 266 7.09 -14.18 -12.44
CA ALA A 266 6.97 -14.71 -11.08
C ALA A 266 6.71 -13.63 -10.05
N LEU A 267 7.32 -12.44 -10.18
CA LEU A 267 7.02 -11.35 -9.26
C LEU A 267 5.51 -11.01 -9.25
N GLY A 268 4.89 -10.94 -10.43
CA GLY A 268 3.44 -10.77 -10.56
C GLY A 268 2.65 -11.91 -9.92
N LEU A 269 3.05 -13.16 -10.14
CA LEU A 269 2.43 -14.33 -9.51
C LEU A 269 2.50 -14.27 -7.98
N LEU A 270 3.68 -13.95 -7.44
CA LEU A 270 3.96 -13.82 -6.01
C LEU A 270 3.11 -12.71 -5.38
N MET A 271 3.07 -11.53 -5.98
CA MET A 271 2.28 -10.40 -5.50
C MET A 271 0.77 -10.64 -5.65
N GLY A 272 0.33 -11.24 -6.76
CA GLY A 272 -1.06 -11.62 -6.97
C GLY A 272 -1.51 -12.68 -5.96
N ALA A 273 -0.68 -13.69 -5.67
CA ALA A 273 -0.96 -14.68 -4.64
C ALA A 273 -1.08 -14.03 -3.25
N HIS A 274 -0.19 -13.08 -2.91
CA HIS A 274 -0.30 -12.30 -1.68
C HIS A 274 -1.59 -11.49 -1.60
N GLY A 275 -1.98 -10.80 -2.68
CA GLY A 275 -3.22 -10.04 -2.78
C GLY A 275 -4.48 -10.91 -2.64
N GLY A 276 -4.47 -12.09 -3.26
CA GLY A 276 -5.56 -13.08 -3.19
C GLY A 276 -5.68 -13.75 -1.83
N GLY A 277 -4.54 -14.09 -1.22
CA GLY A 277 -4.47 -14.49 0.17
C GLY A 277 -5.13 -13.43 1.07
N THR A 278 -4.73 -12.16 0.92
CA THR A 278 -5.26 -11.05 1.72
C THR A 278 -6.79 -10.92 1.61
N LEU A 279 -7.35 -11.07 0.41
CA LEU A 279 -8.80 -11.12 0.21
C LEU A 279 -9.46 -12.28 0.95
N ALA A 280 -8.90 -13.49 0.80
CA ALA A 280 -9.41 -14.68 1.47
C ALA A 280 -9.37 -14.52 3.00
N GLY A 281 -8.29 -13.92 3.53
CA GLY A 281 -8.14 -13.61 4.95
C GLY A 281 -9.17 -12.62 5.49
N MET A 282 -9.43 -11.54 4.74
CA MET A 282 -10.47 -10.58 5.09
C MET A 282 -11.86 -11.22 5.08
N LEU A 283 -12.18 -12.05 4.09
CA LEU A 283 -13.43 -12.79 4.05
C LEU A 283 -13.53 -13.78 5.22
N ALA A 284 -12.48 -14.54 5.50
CA ALA A 284 -12.41 -15.47 6.62
C ALA A 284 -12.64 -14.78 7.98
N SER A 285 -12.17 -13.54 8.14
CA SER A 285 -12.39 -12.75 9.36
C SER A 285 -13.88 -12.49 9.67
N SER A 286 -14.72 -12.45 8.63
CA SER A 286 -16.18 -12.28 8.76
C SER A 286 -16.91 -13.57 9.13
N LEU A 287 -16.34 -14.74 8.82
CA LEU A 287 -16.99 -16.04 8.98
C LEU A 287 -16.84 -16.65 10.39
N GLY A 288 -15.93 -16.14 11.22
CA GLY A 288 -15.72 -16.69 12.57
C GLY A 288 -14.32 -16.47 13.13
N GLY A 289 -14.06 -17.04 14.32
CA GLY A 289 -12.78 -16.90 15.03
C GLY A 289 -12.87 -16.20 16.39
N ALA A 290 -13.89 -16.53 17.19
CA ALA A 290 -14.12 -15.92 18.51
C ALA A 290 -12.89 -15.98 19.43
N TRP A 291 -12.09 -17.06 19.35
CA TRP A 291 -10.84 -17.16 20.11
C TRP A 291 -9.81 -16.11 19.69
N LEU A 292 -9.56 -16.00 18.37
CA LEU A 292 -8.60 -15.03 17.83
C LEU A 292 -9.02 -13.59 18.15
N ARG A 293 -10.33 -13.32 18.13
CA ARG A 293 -10.89 -12.01 18.45
C ARG A 293 -10.80 -11.69 19.94
N ARG A 294 -11.04 -12.65 20.84
CA ARG A 294 -11.01 -12.45 22.31
C ARG A 294 -9.62 -12.20 22.87
N ARG A 295 -8.57 -12.82 22.30
CA ARG A 295 -7.17 -12.64 22.71
C ARG A 295 -6.38 -11.93 21.62
N PHE A 296 -6.85 -10.74 21.22
CA PHE A 296 -6.30 -9.97 20.10
C PHE A 296 -4.76 -9.91 20.10
N GLY A 297 -4.15 -9.52 21.21
CA GLY A 297 -2.70 -9.35 21.26
C GLY A 297 -1.93 -10.66 21.18
N ALA A 298 -2.44 -11.77 21.75
CA ALA A 298 -1.81 -13.08 21.59
C ALA A 298 -1.93 -13.59 20.13
N SER A 299 -3.08 -13.37 19.50
CA SER A 299 -3.32 -13.72 18.09
C SER A 299 -2.41 -12.93 17.16
N LEU A 300 -2.22 -11.63 17.41
CA LEU A 300 -1.30 -10.77 16.68
C LEU A 300 0.12 -11.34 16.69
N LEU A 301 0.65 -11.63 17.88
CA LEU A 301 2.01 -12.16 18.02
C LEU A 301 2.16 -13.57 17.44
N LEU A 302 1.14 -14.43 17.60
CA LEU A 302 1.16 -15.77 17.01
C LEU A 302 1.21 -15.71 15.48
N VAL A 303 0.36 -14.87 14.89
CA VAL A 303 0.33 -14.73 13.44
C VAL A 303 1.64 -14.14 12.91
N ASP A 304 2.18 -13.10 13.56
CA ASP A 304 3.46 -12.51 13.13
C ASP A 304 4.64 -13.48 13.33
N ALA A 305 4.61 -14.34 14.35
CA ALA A 305 5.56 -15.44 14.51
C ALA A 305 5.47 -16.46 13.35
N VAL A 306 4.24 -16.84 12.95
CA VAL A 306 4.02 -17.73 11.80
C VAL A 306 4.48 -17.06 10.50
N VAL A 307 4.17 -15.78 10.30
CA VAL A 307 4.65 -15.00 9.14
C VAL A 307 6.18 -14.94 9.13
N GLY A 308 6.83 -14.79 10.29
CA GLY A 308 8.29 -14.88 10.41
C GLY A 308 8.83 -16.20 9.89
N CYS A 309 8.24 -17.33 10.30
CA CYS A 309 8.62 -18.66 9.78
C CYS A 309 8.38 -18.79 8.27
N LEU A 310 7.26 -18.26 7.75
CA LEU A 310 6.95 -18.29 6.32
C LEU A 310 7.93 -17.45 5.50
N LEU A 311 8.37 -16.30 6.02
CA LEU A 311 9.41 -15.48 5.39
C LEU A 311 10.76 -16.19 5.39
N MET A 312 11.11 -16.91 6.47
CA MET A 312 12.32 -17.74 6.47
C MET A 312 12.27 -18.82 5.38
N ALA A 313 11.13 -19.49 5.22
CA ALA A 313 10.93 -20.46 4.14
C ALA A 313 10.97 -19.80 2.76
N LEU A 314 10.51 -18.55 2.64
CA LEU A 314 10.53 -17.80 1.38
C LEU A 314 11.96 -17.56 0.88
N GLY A 315 12.94 -17.41 1.77
CA GLY A 315 14.35 -17.29 1.41
C GLY A 315 14.97 -18.55 0.77
N GLN A 316 14.29 -19.70 0.92
CA GLN A 316 14.77 -21.02 0.48
C GLN A 316 14.04 -21.55 -0.75
N ILE A 317 13.18 -20.75 -1.38
CA ILE A 317 12.43 -21.22 -2.56
C ILE A 317 13.34 -21.37 -3.77
N SER A 318 13.04 -22.38 -4.58
CA SER A 318 13.69 -22.65 -5.87
C SER A 318 12.73 -22.49 -7.05
N THR A 319 11.42 -22.46 -6.80
CA THR A 319 10.39 -22.39 -7.84
C THR A 319 9.29 -21.40 -7.49
N ALA A 320 8.70 -20.77 -8.51
CA ALA A 320 7.74 -19.67 -8.33
C ALA A 320 6.47 -20.11 -7.58
N TRP A 321 6.01 -21.34 -7.77
CA TRP A 321 4.80 -21.86 -7.11
C TRP A 321 4.99 -21.99 -5.58
N GLN A 322 6.19 -22.30 -5.10
CA GLN A 322 6.50 -22.36 -3.67
C GLN A 322 6.35 -20.99 -3.03
N GLY A 323 6.93 -19.97 -3.66
CA GLY A 323 6.80 -18.59 -3.19
C GLY A 323 5.35 -18.11 -3.25
N ALA A 324 4.60 -18.50 -4.29
CA ALA A 324 3.20 -18.12 -4.45
C ALA A 324 2.33 -18.75 -3.33
N ALA A 325 2.55 -20.02 -3.02
CA ALA A 325 1.87 -20.70 -1.92
C ALA A 325 2.19 -20.05 -0.56
N LEU A 326 3.47 -19.78 -0.27
CA LEU A 326 3.90 -19.12 0.95
C LEU A 326 3.28 -17.72 1.08
N LEU A 327 3.34 -16.90 0.02
CA LEU A 327 2.79 -15.55 0.03
C LEU A 327 1.27 -15.51 0.06
N ALA A 328 0.58 -16.50 -0.51
CA ALA A 328 -0.86 -16.66 -0.35
C ALA A 328 -1.24 -16.90 1.12
N VAL A 329 -0.51 -17.76 1.83
CA VAL A 329 -0.73 -17.99 3.27
C VAL A 329 -0.40 -16.74 4.07
N THR A 330 0.75 -16.10 3.82
CA THR A 330 1.12 -14.83 4.45
C THR A 330 0.05 -13.76 4.22
N GLY A 331 -0.44 -13.63 2.99
CA GLY A 331 -1.52 -12.72 2.63
C GLY A 331 -2.80 -13.02 3.42
N MET A 332 -3.22 -14.27 3.49
CA MET A 332 -4.41 -14.68 4.26
C MET A 332 -4.31 -14.32 5.74
N LEU A 333 -3.15 -14.56 6.34
CA LEU A 333 -2.86 -14.17 7.72
C LEU A 333 -2.88 -12.64 7.90
N SER A 334 -2.23 -11.90 6.99
CA SER A 334 -2.21 -10.42 7.01
C SER A 334 -3.60 -9.82 6.83
N GLY A 335 -4.42 -10.36 5.92
CA GLY A 335 -5.79 -9.88 5.68
C GLY A 335 -6.70 -10.10 6.88
N TYR A 336 -6.58 -11.27 7.55
CA TYR A 336 -7.30 -11.53 8.79
C TYR A 336 -6.90 -10.53 9.89
N LEU A 337 -5.59 -10.36 10.13
CA LEU A 337 -5.08 -9.42 11.13
C LEU A 337 -5.47 -7.97 10.80
N GLN A 338 -5.46 -7.57 9.54
CA GLN A 338 -5.81 -6.22 9.14
C GLN A 338 -7.22 -5.84 9.64
N VAL A 339 -8.21 -6.72 9.45
CA VAL A 339 -9.57 -6.49 9.95
C VAL A 339 -9.61 -6.44 11.48
N ALA A 340 -8.90 -7.35 12.14
CA ALA A 340 -8.83 -7.40 13.60
C ALA A 340 -8.20 -6.13 14.19
N ILE A 341 -7.09 -5.66 13.62
CA ILE A 341 -6.35 -4.47 14.04
C ILE A 341 -7.24 -3.22 13.89
N PHE A 342 -7.85 -3.04 12.72
CA PHE A 342 -8.72 -1.90 12.47
C PHE A 342 -9.91 -1.88 13.45
N THR A 343 -10.56 -3.03 13.64
CA THR A 343 -11.69 -3.16 14.57
C THR A 343 -11.29 -2.89 16.01
N TRP A 344 -10.12 -3.39 16.44
CA TRP A 344 -9.63 -3.19 17.79
C TRP A 344 -9.32 -1.71 18.07
N ILE A 345 -8.65 -1.00 17.16
CA ILE A 345 -8.42 0.44 17.32
C ILE A 345 -9.75 1.21 17.33
N GLN A 346 -10.69 0.86 16.44
CA GLN A 346 -12.00 1.50 16.35
C GLN A 346 -12.84 1.39 17.63
N ARG A 347 -12.74 0.28 18.37
CA ARG A 347 -13.46 0.11 19.64
C ARG A 347 -12.73 0.66 20.85
N ARG A 348 -11.39 0.64 20.82
CA ARG A 348 -10.57 1.14 21.94
C ARG A 348 -10.53 2.67 22.00
N VAL A 349 -10.51 3.32 20.84
CA VAL A 349 -10.34 4.77 20.74
C VAL A 349 -11.69 5.47 20.72
N ALA A 350 -11.84 6.53 21.52
CA ALA A 350 -13.05 7.35 21.52
C ALA A 350 -13.35 7.91 20.10
N PRO A 351 -14.63 8.00 19.69
CA PRO A 351 -15.01 8.43 18.34
C PRO A 351 -14.37 9.75 17.89
N ALA A 352 -14.22 10.72 18.80
CA ALA A 352 -13.60 12.02 18.53
C ALA A 352 -12.09 11.96 18.20
N MET A 353 -11.41 10.87 18.59
CA MET A 353 -9.96 10.68 18.39
C MET A 353 -9.62 9.60 17.36
N LEU A 354 -10.62 8.88 16.84
CA LEU A 354 -10.42 7.75 15.93
C LEU A 354 -9.64 8.12 14.66
N GLY A 355 -9.98 9.26 14.04
CA GLY A 355 -9.28 9.75 12.85
C GLY A 355 -7.78 9.98 13.11
N ARG A 356 -7.44 10.51 14.28
CA ARG A 356 -6.05 10.76 14.70
C ARG A 356 -5.30 9.45 14.96
N ALA A 357 -5.96 8.48 15.60
CA ALA A 357 -5.38 7.14 15.81
C ALA A 357 -5.08 6.44 14.46
N MET A 358 -6.03 6.45 13.53
CA MET A 358 -5.87 5.86 12.21
C MET A 358 -4.77 6.55 11.39
N ALA A 359 -4.68 7.89 11.46
CA ALA A 359 -3.63 8.64 10.78
C ALA A 359 -2.23 8.26 11.29
N LEU A 360 -2.05 8.14 12.61
CA LEU A 360 -0.78 7.67 13.20
C LEU A 360 -0.47 6.23 12.78
N PHE A 361 -1.47 5.36 12.77
CA PHE A 361 -1.31 3.97 12.35
C PHE A 361 -0.86 3.87 10.89
N MET A 362 -1.52 4.58 9.97
CA MET A 362 -1.10 4.65 8.56
C MET A 362 0.28 5.31 8.39
N GLY A 363 0.58 6.33 9.22
CA GLY A 363 1.85 7.04 9.22
C GLY A 363 3.05 6.15 9.51
N ILE A 364 2.89 5.13 10.37
CA ILE A 364 3.93 4.13 10.64
C ILE A 364 4.35 3.43 9.33
N PHE A 365 3.39 2.88 8.59
CA PHE A 365 3.68 2.12 7.38
C PHE A 365 4.21 3.02 6.26
N LEU A 366 3.59 4.19 6.07
CA LEU A 366 3.99 5.11 5.02
C LEU A 366 5.37 5.73 5.29
N GLY A 367 5.68 6.04 6.55
CA GLY A 367 6.95 6.67 6.95
C GLY A 367 8.13 5.70 7.04
N LEU A 368 7.89 4.44 7.44
CA LEU A 368 8.97 3.46 7.61
C LEU A 368 9.26 2.65 6.35
N ALA A 369 8.29 2.47 5.44
CA ALA A 369 8.52 1.72 4.20
C ALA A 369 9.72 2.22 3.38
N PRO A 370 9.94 3.53 3.17
CA PRO A 370 11.10 4.05 2.44
C PRO A 370 12.43 3.73 3.13
N LEU A 371 12.47 3.85 4.46
CA LEU A 371 13.66 3.55 5.27
C LEU A 371 13.98 2.05 5.23
N SER A 372 12.94 1.22 5.33
CA SER A 372 13.02 -0.23 5.22
C SER A 372 13.54 -0.66 3.84
N ALA A 373 13.05 -0.04 2.76
CA ALA A 373 13.49 -0.31 1.40
C ALA A 373 14.97 0.06 1.18
N ALA A 374 15.39 1.24 1.64
CA ALA A 374 16.80 1.66 1.57
C ALA A 374 17.72 0.72 2.38
N ALA A 375 17.33 0.38 3.61
CA ALA A 375 18.07 -0.55 4.46
C ALA A 375 18.17 -1.94 3.81
N THR A 376 17.07 -2.44 3.25
CA THR A 376 17.03 -3.72 2.54
C THR A 376 17.98 -3.73 1.34
N GLY A 377 17.94 -2.69 0.51
CA GLY A 377 18.85 -2.56 -0.63
C GLY A 377 20.31 -2.54 -0.22
N ALA A 378 20.66 -1.84 0.87
CA ALA A 378 22.02 -1.82 1.40
C ALA A 378 22.47 -3.20 1.93
N LEU A 379 21.60 -3.90 2.66
CA LEU A 379 21.87 -5.22 3.22
C LEU A 379 22.08 -6.27 2.14
N LEU A 380 21.32 -6.20 1.03
CA LEU A 380 21.44 -7.12 -0.10
C LEU A 380 22.75 -6.98 -0.90
N ARG A 381 23.63 -6.02 -0.57
CA ARG A 381 25.00 -5.99 -1.11
C ARG A 381 25.95 -6.93 -0.38
N GLN A 382 25.61 -7.28 0.85
CA GLN A 382 26.44 -8.08 1.76
C GLN A 382 25.81 -9.43 2.08
N LEU A 383 24.48 -9.51 2.01
CA LEU A 383 23.69 -10.70 2.27
C LEU A 383 23.04 -11.17 0.98
N SER A 384 22.97 -12.48 0.80
CA SER A 384 22.12 -13.06 -0.22
C SER A 384 20.64 -12.79 0.07
N VAL A 385 19.80 -12.84 -0.97
CA VAL A 385 18.35 -12.68 -0.83
C VAL A 385 17.76 -13.71 0.14
N GLY A 386 18.28 -14.94 0.12
CA GLY A 386 17.87 -15.99 1.05
C GLY A 386 18.19 -15.66 2.50
N GLU A 387 19.42 -15.23 2.78
CA GLU A 387 19.84 -14.81 4.13
C GLU A 387 19.05 -13.61 4.64
N LEU A 388 18.72 -12.65 3.75
CA LEU A 388 17.91 -11.51 4.14
C LEU A 388 16.49 -11.93 4.53
N PHE A 389 15.83 -12.79 3.75
CA PHE A 389 14.50 -13.30 4.11
C PHE A 389 14.53 -14.18 5.37
N CYS A 390 15.55 -15.03 5.53
CA CYS A 390 15.75 -15.82 6.74
C CYS A 390 16.01 -14.92 7.96
N GLY A 391 16.88 -13.91 7.84
CA GLY A 391 17.19 -12.96 8.90
C GLY A 391 15.99 -12.10 9.27
N GLY A 392 15.29 -11.54 8.28
CA GLY A 392 14.08 -10.74 8.49
C GLY A 392 12.95 -11.54 9.13
N GLY A 393 12.73 -12.78 8.69
CA GLY A 393 11.76 -13.69 9.29
C GLY A 393 12.13 -14.10 10.72
N ALA A 394 13.41 -14.39 10.97
CA ALA A 394 13.91 -14.69 12.31
C ALA A 394 13.80 -13.49 13.26
N LEU A 395 14.08 -12.28 12.78
CA LEU A 395 13.90 -11.04 13.55
C LEU A 395 12.43 -10.76 13.84
N LEU A 396 11.52 -11.01 12.89
CA LEU A 396 10.08 -10.89 13.12
C LEU A 396 9.59 -11.90 14.17
N LEU A 397 10.04 -13.14 14.08
CA LEU A 397 9.77 -14.18 15.08
C LEU A 397 10.31 -13.79 16.45
N ALA A 398 11.56 -13.33 16.50
CA ALA A 398 12.20 -12.86 17.74
C ALA A 398 11.46 -11.65 18.32
N ALA A 399 11.01 -10.70 17.49
CA ALA A 399 10.22 -9.56 17.92
C ALA A 399 8.86 -10.00 18.47
N ALA A 400 8.20 -10.98 17.85
CA ALA A 400 6.96 -11.54 18.35
C ALA A 400 7.13 -12.25 19.71
N VAL A 401 8.20 -13.05 19.86
CA VAL A 401 8.54 -13.73 21.11
C VAL A 401 8.92 -12.73 22.21
N ALA A 402 9.77 -11.74 21.89
CA ALA A 402 10.16 -10.70 22.83
C ALA A 402 8.95 -9.86 23.27
N ALA A 403 8.06 -9.52 22.34
CA ALA A 403 6.79 -8.86 22.67
C ALA A 403 5.92 -9.75 23.57
N ALA A 404 5.91 -11.07 23.35
CA ALA A 404 5.16 -12.00 24.19
C ALA A 404 5.70 -12.10 25.63
N LEU A 405 7.03 -12.04 25.80
CA LEU A 405 7.68 -12.21 27.10
C LEU A 405 7.79 -10.90 27.89
N PHE A 406 8.07 -9.78 27.22
CA PHE A 406 8.48 -8.53 27.86
C PHE A 406 7.46 -7.40 27.77
N THR A 407 6.32 -7.60 27.11
CA THR A 407 5.27 -6.58 26.99
C THR A 407 3.92 -7.08 27.45
N ALA A 408 2.97 -6.17 27.67
CA ALA A 408 1.59 -6.56 28.00
C ALA A 408 0.77 -6.99 26.78
N ILE A 409 1.35 -7.04 25.57
CA ILE A 409 0.63 -7.33 24.33
C ILE A 409 -0.17 -8.64 24.42
N PRO A 410 0.35 -9.78 24.92
CA PRO A 410 -0.43 -11.02 25.00
C PRO A 410 -1.72 -10.92 25.82
N ARG A 411 -1.76 -9.98 26.78
CA ARG A 411 -2.90 -9.76 27.67
C ARG A 411 -3.91 -8.78 27.10
N ILE A 412 -3.63 -8.16 25.95
CA ILE A 412 -4.54 -7.22 25.30
C ILE A 412 -5.77 -8.00 24.83
N ALA A 413 -6.88 -7.67 25.47
CA ALA A 413 -8.17 -8.24 25.18
C ALA A 413 -8.72 -7.75 23.83
N GLY A 414 -9.62 -8.57 23.31
CA GLY A 414 -10.31 -8.36 22.05
C GLY A 414 -11.19 -7.13 22.00
N ALA A 415 -11.52 -6.73 20.77
CA ALA A 415 -12.52 -5.70 20.51
C ALA A 415 -13.91 -6.09 21.09
N GLU A 416 -14.21 -7.39 21.19
CA GLU A 416 -15.47 -7.89 21.77
C GLU A 416 -15.59 -7.73 23.29
N THR A 417 -14.48 -7.45 23.96
CA THR A 417 -14.37 -7.36 25.43
C THR A 417 -14.08 -5.94 25.94
N LEU A 418 -13.97 -4.98 25.01
CA LEU A 418 -13.89 -3.54 25.25
C LEU A 418 -15.29 -2.95 25.08
#